data_AF-A0AAD8Y9P6-F1
#
_entry.id   AF-A0AAD8Y9P6-F1
#
_cell.length_a   1.000
_cell.length_b   1.000
_cell.length_c   1.000
_cell.angle_alpha   90.00
_cell.angle_beta   90.00
_cell.angle_gamma   90.00
#
_symmetry.space_group_name_H-M   'P 1'
#
loop_
_entity.id
_entity.type
_entity.pdbx_description
1 polymer ?
#
loop_
_entity_poly.entity_id
_entity_poly.type
_entity_poly.pdbx_seq_one_letter_code
_entity_poly.pdbx_strand_id
1 'polypeptide(L)'
;MEQSRWYLHQQEELLVNISRRAATLYFTETIHPSSVHAITHKLKLERMTEIQYKTFDAASTGSDVLARARTGTGKTLAFLVPGIQSALRSGRMPGRMDILS
;
A
#
# COMPACT_ATOMS: atom_id res chain seq x y z
N MET A 1 35.65 -15.62 15.10
CA MET A 1 34.32 -15.11 15.56
C MET A 1 33.81 -13.92 14.73
N GLU A 2 34.65 -13.21 13.98
CA GLU A 2 34.24 -12.02 13.22
C GLU A 2 33.53 -12.33 11.89
N GLN A 3 33.95 -13.40 11.20
CA GLN A 3 33.32 -13.85 9.94
C GLN A 3 31.83 -14.22 10.09
N SER A 4 31.41 -14.70 11.26
CA SER A 4 30.01 -15.03 11.52
C SER A 4 29.11 -13.78 11.64
N ARG A 5 29.63 -12.65 12.12
CA ARG A 5 28.86 -11.39 12.24
C ARG A 5 28.62 -10.75 10.87
N TRP A 6 29.60 -10.83 9.97
CA TRP A 6 29.46 -10.37 8.58
C TRP A 6 28.40 -11.16 7.80
N TYR A 7 28.39 -12.49 7.97
CA TYR A 7 27.42 -13.36 7.31
C TYR A 7 25.98 -13.06 7.77
N LEU A 8 25.78 -12.83 9.07
CA LEU A 8 24.46 -12.51 9.62
C LEU A 8 23.96 -11.14 9.15
N HIS A 9 24.82 -10.12 9.08
CA HIS A 9 24.45 -8.80 8.56
C HIS A 9 24.04 -8.88 7.08
N GLN A 10 24.75 -9.66 6.27
CA GLN A 10 24.42 -9.84 4.86
C GLN A 10 23.09 -10.57 4.67
N GLN A 11 22.77 -11.56 5.52
CA GLN A 11 21.46 -12.23 5.51
C GLN A 11 20.33 -11.27 5.90
N GLU A 12 20.55 -10.41 6.91
CA GLU A 12 19.55 -9.43 7.34
C GLU A 12 19.29 -8.36 6.27
N GLU A 13 20.34 -7.85 5.61
CA GLU A 13 20.19 -6.94 4.46
C GLU A 13 19.47 -7.59 3.28
N LEU A 14 19.76 -8.86 2.99
CA LEU A 14 19.07 -9.62 1.94
C LEU A 14 17.58 -9.76 2.24
N LEU A 15 17.21 -10.16 3.46
CA LEU A 15 15.81 -10.28 3.87
C LEU A 15 15.08 -8.94 3.84
N VAL A 16 15.75 -7.87 4.27
CA VAL A 16 15.21 -6.52 4.22
C VAL A 16 15.03 -6.07 2.76
N ASN A 17 15.97 -6.34 1.86
CA ASN A 17 15.87 -5.97 0.45
C ASN A 17 14.80 -6.78 -0.30
N ILE A 18 14.66 -8.07 0.00
CA ILE A 18 13.57 -8.91 -0.52
C ILE A 18 12.22 -8.34 -0.07
N SER A 19 12.07 -8.04 1.23
CA SER A 19 10.84 -7.45 1.77
C SER A 19 10.53 -6.08 1.16
N ARG A 20 11.56 -5.25 0.96
CA ARG A 20 11.43 -3.93 0.30
C ARG A 20 10.93 -4.09 -1.14
N ARG A 21 11.53 -4.99 -1.92
CA ARG A 21 11.12 -5.28 -3.30
C ARG A 21 9.70 -5.84 -3.36
N ALA A 22 9.35 -6.75 -2.46
CA ALA A 22 8.01 -7.30 -2.38
C ALA A 22 6.95 -6.20 -2.16
N ALA A 23 7.20 -5.25 -1.25
CA ALA A 23 6.27 -4.14 -1.01
C ALA A 23 6.10 -3.21 -2.24
N THR A 24 7.17 -2.94 -2.97
CA THR A 24 7.09 -2.15 -4.22
C THR A 24 6.36 -2.90 -5.33
N LEU A 25 6.61 -4.21 -5.48
CA LEU A 25 5.89 -5.05 -6.44
C LEU A 25 4.40 -5.15 -6.10
N TYR A 26 4.07 -5.18 -4.81
CA TYR A 26 2.69 -5.22 -4.33
C TYR A 26 1.89 -3.97 -4.77
N PHE A 27 2.51 -2.79 -4.72
CA PHE A 27 1.91 -1.59 -5.30
C PHE A 27 1.60 -1.77 -6.78
N THR A 28 2.53 -2.34 -7.56
CA THR A 28 2.41 -2.43 -9.01
C THR A 28 1.43 -3.49 -9.50
N GLU A 29 1.27 -4.60 -8.77
CA GLU A 29 0.43 -5.72 -9.22
C GLU A 29 -1.04 -5.57 -8.84
N THR A 30 -1.33 -4.91 -7.70
CA THR A 30 -2.69 -4.91 -7.12
C THR A 30 -3.43 -3.59 -7.25
N ILE A 31 -2.72 -2.49 -7.49
CA ILE A 31 -3.29 -1.13 -7.54
C ILE A 31 -3.26 -0.62 -8.98
N HIS A 32 -4.30 0.11 -9.35
CA HIS A 32 -4.43 0.68 -10.69
C HIS A 32 -3.19 1.52 -11.07
N PRO A 33 -2.64 1.37 -12.30
CA PRO A 33 -1.38 2.01 -12.69
C PRO A 33 -1.33 3.53 -12.48
N SER A 34 -2.45 4.23 -12.69
CA SER A 34 -2.52 5.68 -12.45
C SER A 34 -2.32 6.05 -10.97
N SER A 35 -2.87 5.26 -10.06
CA SER A 35 -2.68 5.45 -8.62
C SER A 35 -1.23 5.13 -8.22
N VAL A 36 -0.65 4.05 -8.78
CA VAL A 36 0.77 3.71 -8.56
C VAL A 36 1.67 4.84 -9.02
N HIS A 37 1.42 5.40 -10.22
CA HIS A 37 2.18 6.52 -10.74
C HIS A 37 2.07 7.75 -9.82
N ALA A 38 0.87 8.10 -9.35
CA ALA A 38 0.69 9.21 -8.43
C ALA A 38 1.44 8.99 -7.10
N ILE A 39 1.32 7.81 -6.51
CA ILE A 39 1.97 7.46 -5.24
C ILE A 39 3.50 7.52 -5.37
N THR A 40 4.05 6.91 -6.41
CA THR A 40 5.51 6.80 -6.59
C THR A 40 6.14 8.08 -7.13
N HIS A 41 5.53 8.76 -8.10
CA HIS A 41 6.15 9.89 -8.80
C HIS A 41 5.74 11.25 -8.25
N LYS A 42 4.53 11.40 -7.70
CA LYS A 42 4.04 12.67 -7.14
C LYS A 42 4.22 12.72 -5.63
N LEU A 43 3.84 11.67 -4.91
CA LEU A 43 4.00 11.61 -3.45
C LEU A 43 5.40 11.12 -3.02
N LYS A 44 6.20 10.60 -3.95
CA LYS A 44 7.55 10.04 -3.69
C LYS A 44 7.55 8.92 -2.66
N LEU A 45 6.48 8.12 -2.66
CA LEU A 45 6.33 6.96 -1.79
C LEU A 45 6.59 5.70 -2.59
N GLU A 46 7.73 5.06 -2.33
CA GLU A 46 8.17 3.88 -3.06
C GLU A 46 7.70 2.57 -2.43
N ARG A 47 7.26 2.63 -1.16
CA ARG A 47 6.91 1.46 -0.35
C ARG A 47 5.75 1.75 0.60
N MET A 48 4.96 0.72 0.85
CA MET A 48 3.92 0.75 1.87
C MET A 48 4.57 0.84 3.26
N THR A 49 3.94 1.58 4.16
CA THR A 49 4.23 1.47 5.59
C THR A 49 3.67 0.15 6.14
N GLU A 50 4.13 -0.27 7.31
CA GLU A 50 3.66 -1.51 7.94
C GLU A 50 2.14 -1.55 8.10
N ILE A 51 1.52 -0.45 8.52
CA ILE A 51 0.06 -0.39 8.68
C ILE A 51 -0.65 -0.48 7.34
N GLN A 52 -0.12 0.16 6.29
CA GLN A 52 -0.67 0.07 4.94
C GLN A 52 -0.64 -1.37 4.44
N TYR A 53 0.52 -2.03 4.52
CA TYR A 53 0.68 -3.42 4.09
C TYR A 53 -0.25 -4.38 4.85
N LYS A 54 -0.31 -4.27 6.19
CA LYS A 54 -1.14 -5.14 7.03
C LYS A 54 -2.64 -4.98 6.79
N THR A 55 -3.09 -3.81 6.35
CA THR A 55 -4.53 -3.54 6.16
C THR A 55 -4.97 -3.62 4.71
N PHE A 56 -4.04 -3.56 3.75
CA PHE A 56 -4.36 -3.34 2.35
C PHE A 56 -5.28 -4.42 1.78
N ASP A 57 -4.94 -5.69 1.94
CA ASP A 57 -5.74 -6.79 1.35
C ASP A 57 -7.18 -6.75 1.85
N ALA A 58 -7.38 -6.73 3.18
CA ALA A 58 -8.70 -6.67 3.79
C ALA A 58 -9.51 -5.42 3.36
N ALA A 59 -8.88 -4.25 3.33
CA ALA A 59 -9.56 -3.03 2.89
C ALA A 59 -9.88 -3.08 1.38
N SER A 60 -8.99 -3.65 0.56
CA SER A 60 -9.12 -3.71 -0.89
C SER A 60 -10.23 -4.66 -1.35
N THR A 61 -10.54 -5.68 -0.54
CA THR A 61 -11.68 -6.61 -0.74
C THR A 61 -13.00 -6.04 -0.23
N GLY A 62 -12.98 -4.85 0.40
CA GLY A 62 -14.17 -4.20 0.95
C GLY A 62 -14.55 -4.68 2.35
N SER A 63 -13.65 -5.33 3.07
CA SER A 63 -13.86 -5.69 4.48
C SER A 63 -13.65 -4.50 5.38
N ASP A 64 -14.41 -4.44 6.48
CA ASP A 64 -14.20 -3.42 7.51
C ASP A 64 -12.89 -3.66 8.26
N VAL A 65 -12.08 -2.59 8.40
CA VAL A 65 -10.78 -2.67 9.06
C VAL A 65 -10.71 -1.66 10.20
N LEU A 66 -10.49 -2.17 11.42
CA LEU A 66 -10.14 -1.35 12.58
C LEU A 66 -8.62 -1.35 12.78
N ALA A 67 -7.97 -0.25 12.42
CA ALA A 67 -6.51 -0.11 12.48
C ALA A 67 -6.08 0.90 13.56
N ARG A 68 -5.11 0.52 14.40
CA ARG A 68 -4.46 1.42 15.38
C ARG A 68 -2.99 1.58 15.06
N ALA A 69 -2.56 2.82 14.83
CA ALA A 69 -1.16 3.16 14.67
C ALA A 69 -0.90 4.60 15.13
N ARG A 70 0.35 4.95 15.45
CA ARG A 70 0.74 6.33 15.83
C ARG A 70 0.53 7.33 14.69
N THR A 71 0.52 8.63 14.98
CA THR A 71 0.51 9.68 13.95
C THR A 71 1.76 9.58 13.06
N GLY A 72 1.65 9.95 11.78
CA GLY A 72 2.76 9.88 10.83
C GLY A 72 3.06 8.48 10.26
N THR A 73 2.27 7.47 10.58
CA THR A 73 2.47 6.07 10.10
C THR A 73 1.78 5.77 8.76
N GLY A 74 1.18 6.77 8.11
CA GLY A 74 0.57 6.60 6.78
C GLY A 74 -0.84 5.99 6.76
N LYS A 75 -1.58 6.02 7.88
CA LYS A 75 -2.99 5.57 7.97
C LYS A 75 -3.92 6.22 6.93
N THR A 76 -3.68 7.47 6.57
CA THR A 76 -4.46 8.18 5.54
C THR A 76 -4.39 7.44 4.19
N LEU A 77 -3.19 7.08 3.73
CA LEU A 77 -3.03 6.30 2.50
C LEU A 77 -3.50 4.84 2.68
N ALA A 78 -3.35 4.27 3.88
CA ALA A 78 -3.87 2.92 4.18
C ALA A 78 -5.38 2.81 3.94
N PHE A 79 -6.12 3.90 4.14
CA PHE A 79 -7.55 4.00 3.85
C PHE A 79 -7.84 4.44 2.41
N LEU A 80 -7.16 5.48 1.92
CA LEU A 80 -7.49 6.10 0.62
C LEU A 80 -7.15 5.21 -0.57
N VAL A 81 -6.04 4.47 -0.53
CA VAL A 81 -5.62 3.65 -1.68
C VAL A 81 -6.66 2.55 -1.98
N PRO A 82 -7.12 1.74 -1.01
CA PRO A 82 -8.24 0.82 -1.21
C PRO A 82 -9.54 1.50 -1.67
N GLY A 83 -9.86 2.68 -1.11
CA GLY A 83 -11.07 3.43 -1.48
C GLY A 83 -11.07 3.88 -2.95
N ILE A 84 -9.95 4.44 -3.42
CA ILE A 84 -9.78 4.82 -4.83
C ILE A 84 -9.82 3.59 -5.73
N GLN A 85 -9.14 2.50 -5.36
CA GLN A 85 -9.18 1.25 -6.11
C GLN A 85 -10.62 0.73 -6.25
N SER A 86 -11.40 0.78 -5.18
CA SER A 86 -12.81 0.38 -5.19
C SER A 86 -13.67 1.27 -6.09
N ALA A 87 -13.47 2.58 -6.04
CA ALA A 87 -14.16 3.53 -6.90
C ALA A 87 -13.87 3.30 -8.39
N LEU A 88 -12.60 3.06 -8.74
CA LEU A 88 -12.17 2.74 -10.11
C LEU A 88 -12.80 1.44 -10.62
N ARG A 89 -12.89 0.40 -9.79
CA ARG A 89 -13.55 -0.88 -10.16
C ARG A 89 -15.05 -0.73 -10.34
N SER A 90 -15.70 0.11 -9.55
CA SER A 90 -17.16 0.21 -9.50
C SER A 90 -17.75 1.03 -10.65
N GLY A 91 -16.93 1.73 -11.46
CA GLY A 91 -17.39 2.63 -12.53
C GLY A 91 -18.25 3.80 -12.03
N ARG A 92 -18.46 3.92 -10.72
CA ARG A 92 -19.23 4.99 -10.09
C ARG A 92 -18.34 6.21 -9.99
N MET A 93 -18.38 7.07 -11.00
CA MET A 93 -18.02 8.46 -10.79
C MET A 93 -18.93 9.02 -9.69
N PRO A 94 -18.39 9.56 -8.59
CA PRO A 94 -19.19 10.33 -7.65
C PRO A 94 -19.73 11.55 -8.41
N GLY A 95 -21.02 11.52 -8.77
CA GLY A 95 -21.62 12.60 -9.56
C GLY A 95 -22.85 12.22 -10.37
N ARG A 96 -23.09 10.93 -10.66
CA ARG A 96 -24.37 10.52 -11.23
C ARG A 96 -25.40 10.34 -10.11
N MET A 97 -25.86 11.46 -9.55
CA MET A 97 -27.20 11.50 -8.96
C MET A 97 -28.16 11.38 -10.13
N ASP A 98 -28.78 10.22 -10.29
CA ASP A 98 -29.99 10.12 -11.10
C ASP A 98 -31.05 10.95 -10.36
N ILE A 99 -31.19 12.22 -10.74
CA ILE A 99 -32.32 13.04 -10.31
C ILE A 99 -33.54 12.35 -10.91
N LEU A 100 -34.31 11.69 -10.04
CA LEU A 100 -35.55 11.03 -10.40
C LEU A 100 -36.46 12.06 -11.08
N SER A 101 -36.84 11.74 -12.32
CA SER A 101 -37.89 12.39 -13.10
C SER A 101 -39.26 12.16 -12.47
#